data_AF-A0A833WL02-F1
#
_entry.id   AF-A0A833WL02-F1
#
_cell.length_a   1.000
_cell.length_b   1.000
_cell.length_c   1.000
_cell.angle_alpha   90.00
_cell.angle_beta   90.00
_cell.angle_gamma   90.00
#
_symmetry.space_group_name_H-M   'P 1'
#
loop_
_entity.id
_entity.type
_entity.pdbx_description
1 polymer ?
#
loop_
_entity_poly.entity_id
_entity_poly.type
_entity_poly.pdbx_seq_one_letter_code
_entity_poly.pdbx_strand_id
1 'polypeptide(L)'
;MGAKQSRVVTSEVAAELRPEDEHERETRASIRLTPALVDQINGTHTAHNTAAGGVDAQQQAIFKKQMQMAYAKGVDDCRKKMEAELKQQQAATSAPSLAQQAQFAKEQEERENKRVEQLVAEINKKKYRAPLRDVQCSSERNACLQCYRDKKSDVLKCKEVADAFVRCARQNTEKFVGEN
;
A
#
# COMPACT_ATOMS: atom_id res chain seq x y z
N MET A 1 -28.74 28.85 9.19
CA MET A 1 -28.25 28.17 10.40
C MET A 1 -28.42 26.67 10.19
N GLY A 2 -27.46 25.82 9.86
CA GLY A 2 -26.02 25.91 9.69
C GLY A 2 -25.56 24.59 9.04
N ALA A 3 -24.53 24.66 8.21
CA ALA A 3 -23.95 23.51 7.53
C ALA A 3 -23.31 22.53 8.53
N LYS A 4 -23.53 21.23 8.35
CA LYS A 4 -22.72 20.20 9.03
C LYS A 4 -21.76 19.60 8.02
N GLN A 5 -20.54 20.13 8.03
CA GLN A 5 -19.36 19.55 7.39
C GLN A 5 -19.00 18.26 8.12
N SER A 6 -18.86 17.16 7.38
CA SER A 6 -18.32 15.90 7.90
C SER A 6 -16.79 16.02 7.89
N ARG A 7 -16.20 16.32 9.05
CA ARG A 7 -14.75 16.36 9.26
C ARG A 7 -14.28 14.94 9.55
N VAL A 8 -13.40 14.41 8.71
CA VAL A 8 -12.70 13.15 8.97
C VAL A 8 -11.83 13.34 10.21
N VAL A 9 -12.13 12.61 11.28
CA VAL A 9 -11.27 12.50 12.46
C VAL A 9 -10.20 11.46 12.10
N THR A 10 -8.99 11.94 11.80
CA THR A 10 -7.79 11.09 11.79
C THR A 10 -7.49 10.71 13.24
N SER A 11 -7.48 9.42 13.54
CA SER A 11 -7.04 8.92 14.84
C SER A 11 -5.56 9.28 15.06
N GLU A 12 -5.26 9.80 16.24
CA GLU A 12 -3.96 10.28 16.72
C GLU A 12 -2.90 9.16 16.90
N VAL A 13 -3.04 8.03 16.21
CA VAL A 13 -2.17 6.85 16.36
C VAL A 13 -1.17 6.70 15.19
N ALA A 14 -1.24 7.58 14.19
CA ALA A 14 -0.44 7.46 12.97
C ALA A 14 0.81 8.38 12.91
N ALA A 15 1.12 9.12 13.98
CA ALA A 15 2.24 10.07 13.98
C ALA A 15 3.48 9.66 14.81
N GLU A 16 3.46 8.53 15.53
CA GLU A 16 4.56 8.16 16.46
C GLU A 16 5.52 7.07 15.94
N LEU A 17 5.58 6.80 14.63
CA LEU A 17 6.50 5.79 14.09
C LEU A 17 7.50 6.34 13.07
N ARG A 18 8.11 7.50 13.37
CA ARG A 18 9.40 7.88 12.79
C ARG A 18 10.48 7.71 13.86
N PRO A 19 11.44 6.78 13.71
CA PRO A 19 12.69 6.87 14.43
C PRO A 19 13.54 7.92 13.70
N GLU A 20 13.44 9.18 14.13
CA GLU A 20 14.45 10.18 13.80
C GLU A 20 15.54 10.07 14.86
N ASP A 21 16.78 10.02 14.38
CA ASP A 21 18.01 9.99 15.15
C ASP A 21 18.02 11.03 16.29
N GLU A 22 18.06 10.56 17.54
CA GLU A 22 18.72 11.30 18.60
C GLU A 22 19.91 10.49 19.09
N HIS A 23 21.06 11.17 18.98
CA HIS A 23 22.40 10.71 19.29
C HIS A 23 22.50 10.08 20.67
N GLU A 24 23.40 9.11 20.75
CA GLU A 24 24.19 8.76 21.93
C GLU A 24 23.44 8.97 23.25
N ARG A 25 22.83 7.88 23.75
CA ARG A 25 22.68 7.74 25.20
C ARG A 25 24.08 7.84 25.79
N GLU A 26 24.50 9.04 26.15
CA GLU A 26 25.66 9.26 27.02
C GLU A 26 25.46 8.33 28.21
N THR A 27 26.27 7.28 28.27
CA THR A 27 26.41 6.45 29.46
C THR A 27 26.94 7.35 30.56
N ARG A 28 26.04 8.05 31.27
CA ARG A 28 26.38 8.87 32.42
C ARG A 28 26.70 7.95 33.60
N ALA A 29 27.98 7.67 33.78
CA ALA A 29 28.51 7.09 35.00
C ALA A 29 28.82 8.22 35.99
N SER A 30 28.10 8.29 37.11
CA SER A 30 28.46 9.19 38.21
C SER A 30 29.39 8.47 39.18
N ILE A 31 30.62 8.95 39.31
CA ILE A 31 31.57 8.46 40.32
C ILE A 31 31.45 9.36 41.56
N ARG A 32 31.15 8.79 42.73
CA ARG A 32 31.19 9.53 43.99
C ARG A 32 32.61 9.56 44.50
N LEU A 33 33.23 10.74 44.50
CA LEU A 33 34.56 10.95 45.06
C LEU A 33 34.43 11.21 46.57
N THR A 34 35.16 10.45 47.38
CA THR A 34 35.32 10.75 48.80
C THR A 34 36.35 11.87 48.98
N PRO A 35 36.26 12.70 50.04
CA PRO A 35 37.23 13.78 50.29
C PRO A 35 38.69 13.29 50.30
N ALA A 36 38.94 12.11 50.88
CA ALA A 36 40.26 11.48 50.89
C ALA A 36 40.83 11.18 49.50
N LEU A 37 39.96 10.89 48.51
CA LEU A 37 40.39 10.64 47.13
C LEU A 37 40.69 11.95 46.39
N VAL A 38 39.95 13.02 46.71
CA VAL A 38 40.18 14.37 46.18
C VAL A 38 41.51 14.93 46.68
N ASP A 39 41.84 14.72 47.94
CA ASP A 39 43.12 15.11 48.54
C ASP A 39 44.31 14.34 47.93
N GLN A 40 44.08 13.08 47.52
CA GLN A 40 45.06 12.27 46.78
C GLN A 40 45.30 12.78 45.35
N ILE A 41 44.25 13.24 44.66
CA ILE A 41 44.34 13.77 43.29
C ILE A 41 44.99 15.16 43.28
N ASN A 42 44.73 15.98 44.30
CA ASN A 42 45.28 17.34 44.44
C ASN A 42 46.70 17.38 45.02
N GLY A 43 47.29 16.23 45.33
CA GLY A 43 48.72 16.09 45.64
C GLY A 43 49.15 16.58 47.03
N THR A 44 48.24 16.74 47.99
CA THR A 44 48.58 17.20 49.36
C THR A 44 49.02 16.08 50.31
N HIS A 45 49.14 14.85 49.82
CA HIS A 45 49.80 13.76 50.53
C HIS A 45 50.94 13.16 49.70
N THR A 46 52.13 13.07 50.32
CA THR A 46 53.21 12.17 49.91
C THR A 46 52.65 10.75 49.90
N ALA A 47 52.38 10.23 48.71
CA ALA A 47 52.11 8.81 48.52
C ALA A 47 53.33 8.04 49.05
N HIS A 48 53.15 7.26 50.12
CA HIS A 48 54.00 6.10 50.31
C HIS A 48 53.77 5.20 49.11
N ASN A 49 54.71 5.25 48.16
CA ASN A 49 54.83 4.31 47.07
C ASN A 49 55.13 2.92 47.64
N THR A 50 54.10 2.21 48.07
CA THR A 50 54.08 0.74 48.04
C THR A 50 53.26 0.31 46.83
N ALA A 51 53.77 0.66 45.66
CA ALA A 51 53.44 -0.01 44.40
C ALA A 51 54.75 -0.31 43.67
N ALA A 52 55.61 -1.09 44.33
CA ALA A 52 56.60 -1.89 43.61
C ALA A 52 55.83 -3.00 42.86
N GLY A 53 55.43 -2.68 41.64
CA GLY A 53 54.86 -3.61 40.67
C GLY A 53 55.39 -3.26 39.29
N GLY A 54 56.71 -3.15 39.16
CA GLY A 54 57.35 -3.08 37.85
C GLY A 54 56.97 -4.35 37.09
N VAL A 55 56.11 -4.19 36.08
CA VAL A 55 55.67 -5.28 35.22
C VAL A 55 56.93 -5.93 34.63
N ASP A 56 57.19 -7.17 35.02
CA ASP A 56 58.39 -7.90 34.62
C ASP A 56 58.48 -7.93 33.08
N ALA A 57 59.69 -7.95 32.51
CA ALA A 57 59.88 -7.86 31.06
C ALA A 57 59.11 -8.96 30.30
N GLN A 58 58.95 -10.12 30.96
CA GLN A 58 58.16 -11.25 30.49
C GLN A 58 56.65 -10.94 30.43
N GLN A 59 56.15 -10.16 31.37
CA GLN A 59 54.75 -9.79 31.50
C GLN A 59 54.36 -8.68 30.50
N GLN A 60 55.29 -7.76 30.19
CA GLN A 60 55.14 -6.84 29.06
C GLN A 60 55.10 -7.53 27.69
N ALA A 61 55.90 -8.60 27.50
CA ALA A 61 55.90 -9.35 26.25
C ALA A 61 54.58 -10.10 26.02
N ILE A 62 54.00 -10.68 27.07
CA ILE A 62 52.69 -11.33 27.03
C ILE A 62 51.60 -10.31 26.66
N PHE A 63 51.63 -9.13 27.28
CA PHE A 63 50.65 -8.08 27.00
C PHE A 63 50.74 -7.56 25.57
N LYS A 64 51.96 -7.33 25.05
CA LYS A 64 52.16 -6.96 23.63
C LYS A 64 51.65 -8.03 22.67
N LYS A 65 51.88 -9.30 22.97
CA LYS A 65 51.38 -10.42 22.16
C LYS A 65 49.85 -10.49 22.17
N GLN A 66 49.22 -10.35 23.34
CA GLN A 66 47.75 -10.27 23.44
C GLN A 66 47.19 -9.09 22.67
N MET A 67 47.82 -7.92 22.75
CA MET A 67 47.40 -6.72 22.02
C MET A 67 47.47 -6.93 20.50
N GLN A 68 48.54 -7.54 19.99
CA GLN A 68 48.66 -7.87 18.56
C GLN A 68 47.60 -8.88 18.10
N MET A 69 47.32 -9.91 18.91
CA MET A 69 46.27 -10.90 18.60
C MET A 69 44.88 -10.27 18.60
N ALA A 70 44.60 -9.33 19.51
CA ALA A 70 43.34 -8.59 19.53
C ALA A 70 43.16 -7.73 18.27
N TYR A 71 44.23 -7.07 17.80
CA TYR A 71 44.19 -6.28 16.57
C TYR A 71 43.94 -7.16 15.34
N ALA A 72 44.65 -8.27 15.20
CA ALA A 72 44.45 -9.22 14.10
C ALA A 72 43.03 -9.78 14.09
N LYS A 73 42.50 -10.16 15.25
CA LYS A 73 41.12 -10.65 15.38
C LYS A 73 40.10 -9.56 15.03
N GLY A 74 40.33 -8.31 15.44
CA GLY A 74 39.46 -7.19 15.09
C GLY A 74 39.36 -6.95 13.58
N VAL A 75 40.49 -7.09 12.85
CA VAL A 75 40.52 -7.00 11.39
C VAL A 75 39.69 -8.12 10.74
N ASP A 76 39.83 -9.35 11.23
CA ASP A 76 39.07 -10.49 10.71
C ASP A 76 37.57 -10.42 11.04
N ASP A 77 37.22 -9.98 12.23
CA ASP A 77 35.83 -9.79 12.63
C ASP A 77 35.18 -8.66 11.83
N CYS A 78 35.90 -7.57 11.54
CA CYS A 78 35.41 -6.49 10.68
C CYS A 78 35.16 -7.00 9.25
N ARG A 79 36.09 -7.78 8.69
CA ARG A 79 35.93 -8.40 7.36
C ARG A 79 34.71 -9.33 7.29
N LYS A 80 34.54 -10.19 8.30
CA LYS A 80 33.41 -11.11 8.37
C LYS A 80 32.07 -10.38 8.52
N LYS A 81 32.04 -9.30 9.30
CA LYS A 81 30.84 -8.45 9.44
C LYS A 81 30.47 -7.81 8.10
N MET A 82 31.44 -7.24 7.39
CA MET A 82 31.23 -6.66 6.06
C MET A 82 30.71 -7.69 5.05
N GLU A 83 31.26 -8.91 5.03
CA GLU A 83 30.77 -9.98 4.16
C GLU A 83 29.35 -10.44 4.53
N ALA A 84 29.03 -10.51 5.83
CA ALA A 84 27.70 -10.87 6.30
C ALA A 84 26.66 -9.81 5.92
N GLU A 85 26.98 -8.53 6.11
CA GLU A 85 26.12 -7.41 5.70
C GLU A 85 25.91 -7.38 4.18
N LEU A 86 26.95 -7.63 3.38
CA LEU A 86 26.83 -7.71 1.92
C LEU A 86 25.92 -8.87 1.49
N LYS A 87 26.06 -10.04 2.11
CA LYS A 87 25.19 -11.20 1.86
C LYS A 87 23.74 -10.92 2.27
N GLN A 88 23.54 -10.23 3.39
CA GLN A 88 22.22 -9.87 3.89
C GLN A 88 21.55 -8.81 3.00
N GLN A 89 22.31 -7.82 2.52
CA GLN A 89 21.83 -6.85 1.53
C GLN A 89 21.49 -7.53 0.21
N GLN A 90 22.33 -8.44 -0.30
CA GLN A 90 22.02 -9.19 -1.53
C GLN A 90 20.77 -10.06 -1.40
N ALA A 91 20.53 -10.66 -0.23
CA ALA A 91 19.31 -11.41 0.06
C ALA A 91 18.07 -10.51 0.22
N ALA A 92 18.24 -9.27 0.71
CA ALA A 92 17.15 -8.29 0.81
C ALA A 92 16.84 -7.59 -0.52
N THR A 93 17.83 -7.46 -1.42
CA THR A 93 17.67 -6.88 -2.76
C THR A 93 17.42 -7.91 -3.84
N SER A 94 17.28 -9.20 -3.51
CA SER A 94 16.83 -10.19 -4.50
C SER A 94 15.37 -9.86 -4.85
N ALA A 95 15.20 -9.04 -5.88
CA ALA A 95 13.89 -8.75 -6.46
C ALA A 95 13.18 -10.09 -6.71
N PRO A 96 11.91 -10.24 -6.30
CA PRO A 96 11.15 -11.44 -6.60
C PRO A 96 11.23 -11.69 -8.10
N SER A 97 11.42 -12.94 -8.49
CA SER A 97 11.59 -13.26 -9.92
C SER A 97 10.42 -12.67 -10.71
N LEU A 98 10.68 -12.17 -11.94
CA LEU A 98 9.64 -11.59 -12.79
C LEU A 98 8.40 -12.50 -12.91
N ALA A 99 8.60 -13.83 -12.85
CA ALA A 99 7.54 -14.82 -12.83
C ALA A 99 6.67 -14.77 -11.56
N GLN A 100 7.27 -14.65 -10.38
CA GLN A 100 6.54 -14.51 -9.11
C GLN A 100 5.78 -13.18 -9.05
N GLN A 101 6.39 -12.10 -9.54
CA GLN A 101 5.73 -10.80 -9.60
C GLN A 101 4.53 -10.81 -10.57
N ALA A 102 4.68 -11.48 -11.73
CA ALA A 102 3.59 -11.66 -12.68
C ALA A 102 2.44 -12.53 -12.12
N GLN A 103 2.74 -13.59 -11.37
CA GLN A 103 1.74 -14.42 -10.71
C GLN A 103 0.96 -13.63 -9.66
N PHE A 104 1.67 -12.89 -8.80
CA PHE A 104 1.05 -12.05 -7.78
C PHE A 104 0.17 -10.95 -8.40
N ALA A 105 0.62 -10.33 -9.49
CA ALA A 105 -0.18 -9.34 -10.22
C ALA A 105 -1.48 -9.94 -10.77
N LYS A 106 -1.43 -11.14 -11.37
CA LYS A 106 -2.62 -11.85 -11.85
C LYS A 106 -3.59 -12.21 -10.72
N GLU A 107 -3.07 -12.69 -9.59
CA GLU A 107 -3.93 -12.99 -8.44
C GLU A 107 -4.59 -11.74 -7.87
N GLN A 108 -3.89 -10.61 -7.83
CA GLN A 108 -4.49 -9.34 -7.42
C GLN A 108 -5.58 -8.88 -8.40
N GLU A 109 -5.29 -8.95 -9.70
CA GLU A 109 -6.26 -8.62 -10.75
C GLU A 109 -7.53 -9.46 -10.62
N GLU A 110 -7.40 -10.77 -10.41
CA GLU A 110 -8.55 -11.66 -10.25
C GLU A 110 -9.38 -11.34 -9.00
N ARG A 111 -8.73 -10.99 -7.87
CA ARG A 111 -9.42 -10.59 -6.64
C ARG A 111 -10.18 -9.28 -6.81
N GLU A 112 -9.57 -8.29 -7.46
CA GLU A 112 -10.22 -7.00 -7.71
C GLU A 112 -11.37 -7.14 -8.72
N ASN A 113 -11.19 -7.94 -9.77
CA ASN A 113 -12.26 -8.24 -10.71
C ASN A 113 -13.48 -8.85 -10.01
N LYS A 114 -13.27 -9.83 -9.11
CA LYS A 114 -14.35 -10.41 -8.29
C LYS A 114 -15.05 -9.37 -7.41
N ARG A 115 -14.30 -8.42 -6.82
CA ARG A 115 -14.88 -7.32 -6.01
C ARG A 115 -15.73 -6.38 -6.86
N VAL A 116 -15.24 -6.01 -8.04
CA VAL A 116 -15.96 -5.15 -8.98
C VAL A 116 -17.23 -5.84 -9.44
N GLU A 117 -17.19 -7.11 -9.81
CA GLU A 117 -18.36 -7.88 -10.23
C GLU A 117 -19.42 -7.96 -9.12
N GLN A 118 -19.00 -8.22 -7.88
CA GLN A 118 -19.91 -8.23 -6.72
C GLN A 118 -20.55 -6.85 -6.50
N LEU A 119 -19.77 -5.78 -6.57
CA LEU A 119 -20.26 -4.42 -6.43
C LEU A 119 -21.23 -4.04 -7.55
N VAL A 120 -20.92 -4.41 -8.79
CA VAL A 120 -21.80 -4.19 -9.95
C VAL A 120 -23.11 -4.95 -9.77
N ALA A 121 -23.06 -6.21 -9.31
CA ALA A 121 -24.26 -6.99 -9.04
C ALA A 121 -25.11 -6.37 -7.92
N GLU A 122 -24.48 -5.88 -6.86
CA GLU A 122 -25.18 -5.19 -5.77
C GLU A 122 -25.81 -3.87 -6.24
N ILE A 123 -25.08 -3.07 -7.03
CA ILE A 123 -25.58 -1.85 -7.63
C ILE A 123 -26.76 -2.15 -8.57
N ASN A 124 -26.65 -3.18 -9.41
CA ASN A 124 -27.73 -3.59 -10.31
C ASN A 124 -28.98 -4.07 -9.56
N LYS A 125 -28.82 -4.68 -8.39
CA LYS A 125 -29.96 -5.04 -7.51
C LYS A 125 -30.59 -3.82 -6.86
N LYS A 126 -29.79 -2.84 -6.44
CA LYS A 126 -30.26 -1.60 -5.79
C LYS A 126 -30.89 -0.62 -6.77
N LYS A 127 -30.42 -0.60 -8.02
CA LYS A 127 -30.98 0.24 -9.07
C LYS A 127 -32.24 -0.43 -9.62
N TYR A 128 -33.38 0.20 -9.40
CA TYR A 128 -34.61 -0.19 -10.10
C TYR A 128 -34.40 -0.03 -11.61
N ARG A 129 -34.35 -1.16 -12.31
CA ARG A 129 -34.39 -1.18 -13.78
C ARG A 129 -35.84 -1.37 -14.17
N ALA A 130 -36.48 -0.29 -14.61
CA ALA A 130 -37.83 -0.35 -15.14
C ALA A 130 -37.88 -1.44 -16.22
N PRO A 131 -38.86 -2.38 -16.17
CA PRO A 131 -39.03 -3.37 -17.22
C PRO A 131 -39.12 -2.64 -18.55
N LEU A 132 -38.22 -2.98 -19.47
CA LEU A 132 -38.31 -2.51 -20.85
C LEU A 132 -39.56 -3.15 -21.43
N ARG A 133 -40.67 -2.40 -21.40
CA ARG A 133 -41.89 -2.80 -22.10
C ARG A 133 -41.55 -2.84 -23.57
N ASP A 134 -41.89 -3.95 -24.22
CA ASP A 134 -41.74 -4.02 -25.67
C ASP A 134 -42.56 -2.89 -26.30
N VAL A 135 -41.94 -2.18 -27.22
CA VAL A 135 -42.57 -1.05 -27.90
C VAL A 135 -43.65 -1.65 -28.80
N GLN A 136 -44.89 -1.43 -28.40
CA GLN A 136 -46.04 -1.92 -29.12
C GLN A 136 -45.99 -1.44 -30.59
N CYS A 137 -46.32 -2.32 -31.53
CA CYS A 137 -46.26 -2.07 -32.98
C CYS A 137 -44.85 -1.88 -33.57
N SER A 138 -43.79 -2.42 -32.93
CA SER A 138 -42.41 -2.33 -33.43
C SER A 138 -42.22 -2.95 -34.83
N SER A 139 -42.90 -4.05 -35.14
CA SER A 139 -42.88 -4.70 -36.47
C SER A 139 -43.41 -3.77 -37.56
N GLU A 140 -44.63 -3.25 -37.37
CA GLU A 140 -45.30 -2.36 -38.33
C GLU A 140 -44.55 -1.03 -38.50
N ARG A 141 -43.98 -0.51 -37.40
CA ARG A 141 -43.12 0.67 -37.43
C ARG A 141 -41.88 0.43 -38.30
N ASN A 142 -41.21 -0.70 -38.13
CA ASN A 142 -40.01 -1.03 -38.89
C ASN A 142 -40.33 -1.25 -40.37
N ALA A 143 -41.43 -1.93 -40.70
CA ALA A 143 -41.89 -2.11 -42.07
C ALA A 143 -42.21 -0.75 -42.74
N CYS A 144 -42.86 0.17 -42.02
CA CYS A 144 -43.16 1.51 -42.52
C CYS A 144 -41.87 2.30 -42.81
N LEU A 145 -40.91 2.27 -41.88
CA LEU A 145 -39.60 2.91 -42.05
C LEU A 145 -38.80 2.29 -43.20
N GLN A 146 -38.84 0.98 -43.37
CA GLN A 146 -38.20 0.28 -44.48
C GLN A 146 -38.83 0.70 -45.82
N CYS A 147 -40.17 0.74 -45.91
CA CYS A 147 -40.84 1.17 -47.12
C CYS A 147 -40.46 2.60 -47.52
N TYR A 148 -40.36 3.54 -46.56
CA TYR A 148 -39.90 4.90 -46.86
C TYR A 148 -38.42 5.00 -47.25
N ARG A 149 -37.57 4.10 -46.73
CA ARG A 149 -36.17 4.00 -47.14
C ARG A 149 -36.03 3.48 -48.58
N ASP A 150 -36.88 2.55 -48.97
CA ASP A 150 -36.84 1.91 -50.29
C ASP A 150 -37.50 2.79 -51.36
N LYS A 151 -38.62 3.45 -51.03
CA LYS A 151 -39.43 4.25 -51.95
C LYS A 151 -39.32 5.74 -51.67
N LYS A 152 -38.09 6.27 -51.74
CA LYS A 152 -37.79 7.70 -51.47
C LYS A 152 -38.49 8.67 -52.44
N SER A 153 -38.74 8.25 -53.67
CA SER A 153 -39.39 9.08 -54.70
C SER A 153 -40.91 9.08 -54.61
N ASP A 154 -41.53 7.99 -54.15
CA ASP A 154 -42.98 7.81 -54.09
C ASP A 154 -43.42 7.29 -52.72
N VAL A 155 -43.55 8.22 -51.78
CA VAL A 155 -43.98 8.00 -50.39
C VAL A 155 -45.40 7.40 -50.32
N LEU A 156 -46.25 7.69 -51.31
CA LEU A 156 -47.64 7.21 -51.37
C LEU A 156 -47.76 5.70 -51.57
N LYS A 157 -46.73 5.04 -52.12
CA LYS A 157 -46.67 3.58 -52.27
C LYS A 157 -46.51 2.84 -50.94
N CYS A 158 -46.27 3.56 -49.84
CA CYS A 158 -46.17 3.03 -48.49
C CYS A 158 -47.44 3.20 -47.67
N LYS A 159 -48.54 3.69 -48.29
CA LYS A 159 -49.83 3.93 -47.61
C LYS A 159 -50.31 2.69 -46.84
N GLU A 160 -50.32 1.52 -47.47
CA GLU A 160 -50.84 0.29 -46.82
C GLU A 160 -50.04 -0.09 -45.56
N VAL A 161 -48.72 0.12 -45.58
CA VAL A 161 -47.82 -0.18 -44.45
C VAL A 161 -47.96 0.88 -43.35
N ALA A 162 -48.16 2.15 -43.75
CA ALA A 162 -48.45 3.23 -42.82
C ALA A 162 -49.83 3.05 -42.15
N ASP A 163 -50.85 2.63 -42.91
CA ASP A 163 -52.19 2.35 -42.40
C ASP A 163 -52.17 1.15 -41.44
N ALA A 164 -51.37 0.12 -41.72
CA ALA A 164 -51.15 -1.00 -40.80
C ALA A 164 -50.54 -0.55 -39.46
N PHE A 165 -49.54 0.34 -39.49
CA PHE A 165 -48.97 0.92 -38.27
C PHE A 165 -50.00 1.75 -37.49
N VAL A 166 -50.80 2.59 -38.17
CA VAL A 166 -51.84 3.39 -37.53
C VAL A 166 -52.93 2.51 -36.92
N ARG A 167 -53.35 1.43 -37.60
CA ARG A 167 -54.32 0.46 -37.05
C ARG A 167 -53.78 -0.19 -35.78
N CYS A 168 -52.54 -0.64 -35.78
CA CYS A 168 -51.91 -1.21 -34.60
C CYS A 168 -51.84 -0.20 -33.44
N ALA A 169 -51.46 1.05 -33.73
CA ALA A 169 -51.40 2.11 -32.72
C ALA A 169 -52.78 2.41 -32.09
N ARG A 170 -53.83 2.46 -32.90
CA ARG A 170 -55.21 2.65 -32.42
C ARG A 170 -55.67 1.50 -31.52
N GLN A 171 -55.51 0.26 -32.00
CA GLN A 171 -55.89 -0.94 -31.21
C GLN A 171 -55.18 -0.99 -29.86
N ASN A 172 -53.89 -0.61 -29.80
CA ASN A 172 -53.15 -0.61 -28.55
C ASN A 172 -53.49 0.57 -27.64
N THR A 173 -53.85 1.72 -28.21
CA THR A 173 -54.35 2.87 -27.43
C THR A 173 -55.71 2.56 -26.82
N GLU A 174 -56.61 1.94 -27.59
CA GLU A 174 -57.94 1.51 -27.11
C GLU A 174 -57.82 0.47 -25.99
N LYS A 175 -56.94 -0.53 -26.14
CA LYS A 175 -56.67 -1.52 -25.08
C LYS A 175 -56.12 -0.86 -23.81
N PHE A 176 -55.17 0.05 -23.95
CA PHE A 176 -54.57 0.73 -22.79
C PHE A 176 -55.57 1.65 -22.06
N VAL A 177 -56.48 2.31 -22.79
CA VAL A 177 -57.50 3.18 -22.19
C VAL A 177 -58.68 2.37 -21.61
N GLY A 178 -59.01 1.22 -22.18
CA GLY A 178 -60.11 0.36 -21.71
C GLY A 178 -59.77 -0.59 -20.54
N GLU A 179 -58.48 -0.79 -20.24
CA GLU A 179 -58.00 -1.60 -19.10
C GLU A 179 -57.70 -0.79 -17.83
N ASN A 180 -57.87 0.54 -17.86
CA ASN A 180 -57.82 1.42 -16.67
C ASN A 180 -59.23 1.77 -16.18
#